data_AF-A0A9E3A101-F1
#
_entry.id   AF-A0A9E3A101-F1
#
_cell.length_a   1.000
_cell.length_b   1.000
_cell.length_c   1.000
_cell.angle_alpha   90.00
_cell.angle_beta   90.00
_cell.angle_gamma   90.00
#
_symmetry.space_group_name_H-M   'P 1'
#
loop_
_entity.id
_entity.type
_entity.pdbx_description
1 polymer ?
#
loop_
_entity_poly.entity_id
_entity_poly.type
_entity_poly.pdbx_seq_one_letter_code
_entity_poly.pdbx_strand_id
1 'polypeptide(L)'
;MSKLVFVAPADSPDAVTLGTWGETVRRRAQACGHTVVSVRGPAVTPAAVQEALASNDACLYFGHGTWSTLQQASGLPLLDLATASAASGRSIVAIACQAAHTLGPGIVTAHSATFFLGFDDDLIWVNGLPDVTVFEAAVADGLEPLLDGLTAEDARQGLKDGFERAFQHFKYGVPKSHPNRVLGYVLADWDRSHVALCLGSSPDPRL
;
A
#
# COMPACT_ATOMS: atom_id res chain seq x y z
N MET A 1 -12.20 12.68 -9.84
CA MET A 1 -12.63 11.29 -10.15
C MET A 1 -11.56 10.69 -11.01
N SER A 2 -10.88 9.68 -10.49
CA SER A 2 -9.66 9.14 -11.09
C SER A 2 -9.85 7.67 -11.46
N LYS A 3 -9.04 7.19 -12.41
CA LYS A 3 -9.00 5.79 -12.82
C LYS A 3 -7.88 5.08 -12.06
N LEU A 4 -8.24 4.10 -11.24
CA LEU A 4 -7.34 3.41 -10.32
C LEU A 4 -7.15 1.96 -10.75
N VAL A 5 -5.92 1.46 -10.72
CA VAL A 5 -5.64 0.02 -10.79
C VAL A 5 -5.28 -0.52 -9.41
N PHE A 6 -5.90 -1.63 -9.04
CA PHE A 6 -5.54 -2.43 -7.87
C PHE A 6 -4.80 -3.68 -8.32
N VAL A 7 -3.57 -3.88 -7.82
CA VAL A 7 -2.71 -5.01 -8.18
C VAL A 7 -2.48 -5.88 -6.95
N ALA A 8 -2.83 -7.17 -7.02
CA ALA A 8 -2.67 -8.12 -5.92
C ALA A 8 -2.25 -9.53 -6.42
N PRO A 9 -0.95 -9.91 -6.34
CA PRO A 9 -0.43 -11.16 -6.93
C PRO A 9 -1.04 -12.46 -6.38
N ALA A 10 -1.46 -12.49 -5.12
CA ALA A 10 -2.04 -13.67 -4.44
C ALA A 10 -1.24 -14.98 -4.61
N ASP A 11 0.08 -14.87 -4.60
CA ASP A 11 1.05 -15.94 -4.84
C ASP A 11 1.73 -16.47 -3.55
N SER A 12 1.39 -15.88 -2.40
CA SER A 12 1.73 -16.40 -1.06
C SER A 12 0.61 -16.06 -0.06
N PRO A 13 0.59 -16.69 1.14
CA PRO A 13 -0.40 -16.38 2.18
C PRO A 13 -0.42 -14.89 2.59
N ASP A 14 0.75 -14.26 2.65
CA ASP A 14 0.87 -12.83 2.98
C ASP A 14 0.29 -11.96 1.86
N ALA A 15 0.62 -12.26 0.59
CA ALA A 15 0.05 -11.55 -0.55
C ALA A 15 -1.47 -11.73 -0.67
N VAL A 16 -2.01 -12.88 -0.26
CA VAL A 16 -3.47 -13.11 -0.16
C VAL A 16 -4.09 -12.24 0.93
N THR A 17 -3.43 -12.13 2.09
CA THR A 17 -3.88 -11.28 3.20
C THR A 17 -3.91 -9.81 2.80
N LEU A 18 -2.80 -9.28 2.26
CA LEU A 18 -2.73 -7.91 1.76
C LEU A 18 -3.71 -7.67 0.61
N GLY A 19 -3.89 -8.66 -0.27
CA GLY A 19 -4.91 -8.61 -1.34
C GLY A 19 -6.34 -8.54 -0.81
N THR A 20 -6.61 -9.00 0.41
CA THR A 20 -7.91 -8.85 1.11
C THR A 20 -8.07 -7.43 1.64
N TRP A 21 -7.02 -6.84 2.23
CA TRP A 21 -7.04 -5.43 2.62
C TRP A 21 -7.27 -4.52 1.41
N GLY A 22 -6.60 -4.83 0.30
CA GLY A 22 -6.80 -4.14 -0.96
C GLY A 22 -8.22 -4.24 -1.49
N GLU A 23 -8.94 -5.34 -1.24
CA GLU A 23 -10.36 -5.47 -1.60
C GLU A 23 -11.26 -4.52 -0.79
N THR A 24 -10.94 -4.29 0.48
CA THR A 24 -11.64 -3.30 1.32
C THR A 24 -11.41 -1.88 0.79
N VAL A 25 -10.15 -1.51 0.49
CA VAL A 25 -9.81 -0.21 -0.14
C VAL A 25 -10.48 -0.07 -1.51
N ARG A 26 -10.49 -1.13 -2.32
CA ARG A 26 -11.11 -1.15 -3.66
C ARG A 26 -12.60 -0.84 -3.61
N ARG A 27 -13.33 -1.45 -2.66
CA ARG A 27 -14.77 -1.19 -2.46
C ARG A 27 -15.02 0.25 -2.04
N ARG A 28 -14.18 0.82 -1.15
CA ARG A 28 -14.25 2.23 -0.77
C ARG A 28 -14.01 3.15 -1.97
N ALA A 29 -12.99 2.88 -2.77
CA ALA A 29 -12.69 3.68 -3.97
C ALA A 29 -13.87 3.71 -4.96
N GLN A 30 -14.53 2.57 -5.18
CA GLN A 30 -15.76 2.52 -6.00
C GLN A 30 -16.89 3.34 -5.38
N ALA A 31 -17.08 3.28 -4.06
CA ALA A 31 -18.08 4.07 -3.35
C ALA A 31 -17.81 5.59 -3.44
N CYS A 32 -16.55 6.01 -3.51
CA CYS A 32 -16.15 7.41 -3.74
C CYS A 32 -16.26 7.85 -5.22
N GLY A 33 -16.70 6.96 -6.13
CA GLY A 33 -16.96 7.29 -7.53
C GLY A 33 -15.75 7.12 -8.47
N HIS A 34 -14.66 6.49 -8.00
CA HIS A 34 -13.53 6.18 -8.86
C HIS A 34 -13.85 5.05 -9.85
N THR A 35 -13.23 5.11 -11.03
CA THR A 35 -13.22 3.97 -11.95
C THR A 35 -12.12 3.02 -11.51
N VAL A 36 -12.45 1.76 -11.27
CA VAL A 36 -11.51 0.79 -10.70
C VAL A 36 -11.28 -0.39 -11.65
N VAL A 37 -10.01 -0.66 -11.92
CA VAL A 37 -9.52 -1.85 -12.63
C VAL A 37 -8.79 -2.74 -11.62
N SER A 38 -8.84 -4.06 -11.79
CA SER A 38 -8.15 -5.00 -10.90
C SER A 38 -7.34 -6.02 -11.69
N VAL A 39 -6.07 -6.18 -11.30
CA VAL A 39 -5.17 -7.23 -11.79
C VAL A 39 -4.82 -8.10 -10.59
N ARG A 40 -5.29 -9.35 -10.55
CA ARG A 40 -5.20 -10.20 -9.35
C ARG A 40 -4.76 -11.63 -9.68
N GLY A 41 -4.13 -12.27 -8.70
CA GLY A 41 -3.77 -13.68 -8.79
C GLY A 41 -2.84 -13.96 -9.98
N PRO A 42 -3.06 -15.07 -10.70
CA PRO A 42 -2.25 -15.45 -11.87
C PRO A 42 -2.22 -14.42 -13.01
N ALA A 43 -3.15 -13.45 -13.04
CA ALA A 43 -3.14 -12.39 -14.05
C ALA A 43 -2.07 -11.31 -13.78
N VAL A 44 -1.50 -11.27 -12.56
CA VAL A 44 -0.45 -10.30 -12.22
C VAL A 44 0.86 -10.74 -12.84
N THR A 45 1.14 -10.18 -14.02
CA THR A 45 2.39 -10.36 -14.76
C THR A 45 3.08 -9.00 -14.93
N PRO A 46 4.40 -8.97 -15.18
CA PRO A 46 5.10 -7.69 -15.41
C PRO A 46 4.46 -6.87 -16.53
N ALA A 47 4.07 -7.52 -17.63
CA ALA A 47 3.40 -6.85 -18.75
C ALA A 47 2.04 -6.27 -18.35
N ALA A 48 1.21 -7.03 -17.62
CA ALA A 48 -0.10 -6.55 -17.17
C ALA A 48 0.01 -5.39 -16.18
N VAL A 49 1.03 -5.39 -15.29
CA VAL A 49 1.28 -4.29 -14.36
C VAL A 49 1.72 -3.03 -15.11
N GLN A 50 2.62 -3.15 -16.09
CA GLN A 50 3.06 -2.03 -16.92
C GLN A 50 1.91 -1.44 -17.74
N GLU A 51 1.11 -2.28 -18.40
CA GLU A 51 -0.06 -1.84 -19.18
C GLU A 51 -1.07 -1.12 -18.30
N ALA A 52 -1.33 -1.66 -17.09
CA ALA A 52 -2.25 -1.05 -16.17
C ALA A 52 -1.71 0.27 -15.61
N LEU A 53 -0.42 0.37 -15.26
CA LEU A 53 0.20 1.65 -14.86
C LEU A 53 0.08 2.70 -15.95
N ALA A 54 0.35 2.34 -17.21
CA ALA A 54 0.28 3.27 -18.33
C ALA A 54 -1.15 3.81 -18.58
N SER A 55 -2.17 3.03 -18.21
CA SER A 55 -3.58 3.29 -18.56
C SER A 55 -4.45 3.83 -17.43
N ASN A 56 -3.88 4.06 -16.24
CA ASN A 56 -4.60 4.48 -15.03
C ASN A 56 -3.85 5.65 -14.36
N ASP A 57 -4.56 6.46 -13.59
CA ASP A 57 -3.99 7.64 -12.91
C ASP A 57 -3.16 7.25 -11.69
N ALA A 58 -3.58 6.18 -11.00
CA ALA A 58 -2.84 5.63 -9.88
C ALA A 58 -2.87 4.10 -9.81
N CYS A 59 -1.85 3.53 -9.17
CA CYS A 59 -1.73 2.12 -8.87
C CYS A 59 -1.67 1.90 -7.36
N LEU A 60 -2.57 1.07 -6.84
CA LEU A 60 -2.56 0.60 -5.47
C LEU A 60 -2.13 -0.88 -5.47
N TYR A 61 -0.92 -1.13 -5.00
CA TYR A 61 -0.29 -2.44 -4.98
C TYR A 61 -0.35 -3.06 -3.58
N PHE A 62 -0.78 -4.32 -3.52
CA PHE A 62 -0.92 -5.10 -2.28
C PHE A 62 -0.21 -6.46 -2.45
N GLY A 63 0.99 -6.59 -1.90
CA GLY A 63 1.82 -7.78 -2.12
C GLY A 63 3.24 -7.62 -1.59
N HIS A 64 4.20 -8.29 -2.24
CA HIS A 64 5.60 -8.23 -1.81
C HIS A 64 6.33 -7.04 -2.39
N GLY A 65 7.22 -6.49 -1.57
CA GLY A 65 8.16 -5.46 -1.96
C GLY A 65 9.55 -5.79 -1.41
N THR A 66 10.55 -5.22 -2.07
CA THR A 66 11.91 -5.11 -1.57
C THR A 66 12.32 -3.66 -1.67
N TRP A 67 13.56 -3.34 -1.27
CA TRP A 67 14.10 -1.99 -1.41
C TRP A 67 13.93 -1.44 -2.82
N SER A 68 14.10 -2.26 -3.86
CA SER A 68 14.18 -1.82 -5.26
C SER A 68 13.07 -2.35 -6.16
N THR A 69 12.14 -3.17 -5.66
CA THR A 69 11.12 -3.82 -6.50
C THR A 69 9.77 -3.95 -5.81
N LEU A 70 8.69 -3.89 -6.59
CA LEU A 70 7.44 -4.60 -6.30
C LEU A 70 7.51 -5.93 -7.04
N GLN A 71 7.22 -7.04 -6.36
CA GLN A 71 7.50 -8.35 -6.94
C GLN A 71 6.53 -9.44 -6.48
N GLN A 72 6.54 -10.55 -7.21
CA GLN A 72 5.97 -11.81 -6.76
C GLN A 72 6.80 -12.44 -5.64
N ALA A 73 6.20 -13.33 -4.86
CA ALA A 73 6.87 -14.16 -3.85
C ALA A 73 7.99 -15.02 -4.43
N SER A 74 7.90 -15.35 -5.73
CA SER A 74 8.96 -16.04 -6.48
C SER A 74 10.22 -15.20 -6.69
N GLY A 75 10.17 -13.90 -6.42
CA GLY A 75 11.21 -12.92 -6.74
C GLY A 75 11.10 -12.33 -8.14
N LEU A 76 10.06 -12.68 -8.93
CA LEU A 76 9.84 -12.06 -10.24
C LEU A 76 9.45 -10.58 -10.07
N PRO A 77 10.26 -9.62 -10.56
CA PRO A 77 9.92 -8.20 -10.47
C PRO A 77 8.71 -7.87 -11.34
N LEU A 78 7.75 -7.15 -10.75
CA LEU A 78 6.57 -6.62 -11.41
C LEU A 78 6.74 -5.14 -11.76
N LEU A 79 7.46 -4.41 -10.90
CA LEU A 79 7.89 -3.03 -11.10
C LEU A 79 9.25 -2.85 -10.44
N ASP A 80 10.20 -2.26 -11.18
CA ASP A 80 11.54 -1.90 -10.72
C ASP A 80 11.99 -0.62 -11.43
N LEU A 81 13.19 -0.11 -11.13
CA LEU A 81 13.70 1.10 -11.78
C LEU A 81 13.95 0.94 -13.29
N ALA A 82 14.15 -0.28 -13.80
CA ALA A 82 14.32 -0.51 -15.23
C ALA A 82 12.99 -0.38 -15.99
N THR A 83 11.87 -0.69 -15.32
CA THR A 83 10.53 -0.74 -15.89
C THR A 83 9.61 0.40 -15.42
N ALA A 84 10.08 1.23 -14.49
CA ALA A 84 9.32 2.31 -13.87
C ALA A 84 8.96 3.48 -14.79
N SER A 85 9.40 3.51 -16.04
CA SER A 85 8.94 4.52 -17.00
C SER A 85 7.41 4.50 -17.19
N ALA A 86 6.76 3.36 -16.98
CA ALA A 86 5.29 3.24 -16.97
C ALA A 86 4.61 4.03 -15.84
N ALA A 87 5.35 4.42 -14.79
CA ALA A 87 4.86 5.21 -13.67
C ALA A 87 4.90 6.73 -13.91
N SER A 88 5.40 7.18 -15.06
CA SER A 88 5.51 8.62 -15.37
C SER A 88 4.16 9.33 -15.30
N GLY A 89 4.08 10.38 -14.47
CA GLY A 89 2.85 11.12 -14.20
C GLY A 89 1.79 10.35 -13.41
N ARG A 90 2.12 9.18 -12.85
CA ARG A 90 1.21 8.33 -12.09
C ARG A 90 1.51 8.38 -10.61
N SER A 91 0.49 8.13 -9.81
CA SER A 91 0.59 8.00 -8.36
C SER A 91 0.68 6.54 -7.97
N ILE A 92 1.58 6.18 -7.05
CA ILE A 92 1.74 4.79 -6.60
C ILE A 92 1.56 4.72 -5.08
N VAL A 93 0.69 3.81 -4.65
CA VAL A 93 0.54 3.40 -3.25
C VAL A 93 0.94 1.92 -3.15
N ALA A 94 1.94 1.60 -2.34
CA ALA A 94 2.42 0.24 -2.16
C ALA A 94 2.25 -0.18 -0.69
N ILE A 95 1.26 -1.06 -0.46
CA ILE A 95 1.12 -1.81 0.78
C ILE A 95 1.97 -3.07 0.62
N ALA A 96 3.27 -2.88 0.82
CA ALA A 96 4.32 -3.86 0.58
C ALA A 96 5.58 -3.46 1.37
N CYS A 97 6.37 -4.46 1.79
CA CYS A 97 7.60 -4.22 2.54
C CYS A 97 8.61 -3.38 1.76
N GLN A 98 9.21 -2.41 2.44
CA GLN A 98 10.45 -1.70 2.10
C GLN A 98 10.51 -0.97 0.74
N ALA A 99 9.46 -0.99 -0.07
CA ALA A 99 9.47 -0.44 -1.42
C ALA A 99 9.64 1.09 -1.45
N ALA A 100 9.31 1.79 -0.37
CA ALA A 100 9.55 3.22 -0.26
C ALA A 100 11.01 3.58 0.04
N HIS A 101 11.88 2.61 0.32
CA HIS A 101 13.29 2.88 0.64
C HIS A 101 14.09 3.33 -0.59
N THR A 102 14.17 2.49 -1.64
CA THR A 102 14.96 2.80 -2.86
C THR A 102 14.07 2.99 -4.08
N LEU A 103 13.06 2.13 -4.28
CA LEU A 103 12.16 2.21 -5.43
C LEU A 103 11.36 3.51 -5.41
N GLY A 104 10.72 3.85 -4.28
CA GLY A 104 9.91 5.07 -4.15
C GLY A 104 10.62 6.36 -4.59
N PRO A 105 11.79 6.70 -4.01
CA PRO A 105 12.56 7.86 -4.45
C PRO A 105 13.01 7.74 -5.91
N GLY A 106 13.42 6.55 -6.35
CA GLY A 106 13.91 6.32 -7.71
C GLY A 106 12.84 6.53 -8.78
N ILE A 107 11.61 6.04 -8.59
CA ILE A 107 10.54 6.24 -9.59
C ILE A 107 10.07 7.69 -9.64
N VAL A 108 10.08 8.38 -8.50
CA VAL A 108 9.68 9.78 -8.42
C VAL A 108 10.73 10.67 -9.10
N THR A 109 12.00 10.46 -8.78
CA THR A 109 13.10 11.31 -9.28
C THR A 109 13.53 10.98 -10.71
N ALA A 110 13.64 9.70 -11.06
CA ALA A 110 14.14 9.27 -12.37
C ALA A 110 13.02 9.09 -13.40
N HIS A 111 11.79 8.78 -12.96
CA HIS A 111 10.68 8.45 -13.87
C HIS A 111 9.49 9.41 -13.77
N SER A 112 9.57 10.46 -12.96
CA SER A 112 8.55 11.51 -12.84
C SER A 112 7.18 10.99 -12.40
N ALA A 113 7.14 9.98 -11.54
CA ALA A 113 5.91 9.63 -10.82
C ALA A 113 5.44 10.83 -9.96
N THR A 114 4.13 11.02 -9.84
CA THR A 114 3.55 12.13 -9.07
C THR A 114 3.91 12.00 -7.59
N PHE A 115 3.72 10.81 -7.03
CA PHE A 115 4.20 10.43 -5.71
C PHE A 115 4.32 8.91 -5.58
N PHE A 116 5.06 8.48 -4.55
CA PHE A 116 5.06 7.10 -4.05
C PHE A 116 4.78 7.10 -2.55
N LEU A 117 3.71 6.41 -2.12
CA LEU A 117 3.36 6.20 -0.72
C LEU A 117 3.53 4.71 -0.40
N GLY A 118 4.26 4.37 0.65
CA GLY A 118 4.44 2.97 1.06
C GLY A 118 5.23 2.84 2.34
N PHE A 119 5.94 1.72 2.50
CA PHE A 119 6.76 1.45 3.68
C PHE A 119 8.25 1.45 3.32
N ASP A 120 9.07 2.10 4.14
CA ASP A 120 10.54 2.14 3.97
C ASP A 120 11.26 0.99 4.69
N ASP A 121 10.53 0.20 5.48
CA ASP A 121 10.98 -1.04 6.11
C ASP A 121 9.89 -2.13 5.99
N ASP A 122 10.06 -3.26 6.67
CA ASP A 122 9.12 -4.36 6.68
C ASP A 122 7.74 -3.91 7.18
N LEU A 123 6.69 -4.28 6.43
CA LEU A 123 5.30 -4.17 6.86
C LEU A 123 4.93 -5.44 7.63
N ILE A 124 4.56 -5.32 8.90
CA ILE A 124 4.42 -6.45 9.81
C ILE A 124 3.11 -6.42 10.60
N TRP A 125 2.38 -7.53 10.62
CA TRP A 125 1.08 -7.60 11.30
C TRP A 125 0.90 -8.89 12.09
N VAL A 126 -0.10 -8.87 12.98
CA VAL A 126 -0.56 -10.08 13.67
C VAL A 126 -1.49 -10.86 12.72
N ASN A 127 -1.10 -12.10 12.40
CA ASN A 127 -1.91 -13.00 11.61
C ASN A 127 -3.06 -13.62 12.42
N GLY A 128 -4.16 -13.94 11.73
CA GLY A 128 -5.31 -14.63 12.29
C GLY A 128 -6.41 -13.70 12.82
N LEU A 129 -7.65 -14.18 12.74
CA LEU A 129 -8.81 -13.45 13.28
C LEU A 129 -8.84 -13.51 14.82
N PRO A 130 -9.30 -12.44 15.50
CA PRO A 130 -9.76 -11.17 14.92
C PRO A 130 -8.63 -10.16 14.63
N ASP A 131 -7.43 -10.39 15.13
CA ASP A 131 -6.34 -9.40 15.20
C ASP A 131 -5.93 -8.81 13.83
N VAL A 132 -5.90 -9.64 12.79
CA VAL A 132 -5.55 -9.19 11.43
C VAL A 132 -6.47 -8.09 10.91
N THR A 133 -7.73 -8.05 11.37
CA THR A 133 -8.70 -7.02 10.95
C THR A 133 -8.38 -5.64 11.51
N VAL A 134 -7.58 -5.56 12.59
CA VAL A 134 -7.14 -4.29 13.17
C VAL A 134 -6.11 -3.62 12.26
N PHE A 135 -5.20 -4.41 11.68
CA PHE A 135 -4.22 -3.93 10.70
C PHE A 135 -4.87 -3.66 9.34
N GLU A 136 -5.82 -4.49 8.92
CA GLU A 136 -6.65 -4.22 7.74
C GLU A 136 -7.33 -2.86 7.84
N ALA A 137 -7.99 -2.58 8.97
CA ALA A 137 -8.67 -1.31 9.19
C ALA A 137 -7.70 -0.13 9.20
N ALA A 138 -6.50 -0.28 9.80
CA ALA A 138 -5.47 0.75 9.78
C ALA A 138 -5.09 1.16 8.34
N VAL A 139 -4.90 0.18 7.45
CA VAL A 139 -4.59 0.44 6.04
C VAL A 139 -5.80 1.01 5.30
N ALA A 140 -6.97 0.41 5.47
CA ALA A 140 -8.18 0.81 4.76
C ALA A 140 -8.61 2.24 5.10
N ASP A 141 -8.77 2.54 6.39
CA ASP A 141 -9.11 3.87 6.89
C ASP A 141 -8.02 4.89 6.53
N GLY A 142 -6.75 4.47 6.62
CA GLY A 142 -5.62 5.36 6.40
C GLY A 142 -5.50 5.86 4.97
N LEU A 143 -6.01 5.08 4.00
CA LEU A 143 -6.06 5.48 2.59
C LEU A 143 -7.34 6.24 2.21
N GLU A 144 -8.34 6.32 3.10
CA GLU A 144 -9.59 7.05 2.81
C GLU A 144 -9.38 8.51 2.41
N PRO A 145 -8.51 9.31 3.07
CA PRO A 145 -8.26 10.69 2.68
C PRO A 145 -7.92 10.83 1.18
N LEU A 146 -7.07 9.92 0.68
CA LEU A 146 -6.65 9.91 -0.70
C LEU A 146 -7.82 9.63 -1.66
N LEU A 147 -8.66 8.65 -1.31
CA LEU A 147 -9.85 8.27 -2.07
C LEU A 147 -10.95 9.34 -2.03
N ASP A 148 -10.95 10.18 -0.99
CA ASP A 148 -11.88 11.31 -0.85
C ASP A 148 -11.36 12.58 -1.56
N GLY A 149 -10.23 12.48 -2.27
CA GLY A 149 -9.63 13.58 -3.06
C GLY A 149 -8.75 14.53 -2.24
N LEU A 150 -8.35 14.13 -1.03
CA LEU A 150 -7.31 14.82 -0.25
C LEU A 150 -5.91 14.42 -0.74
N THR A 151 -4.88 14.94 -0.10
CA THR A 151 -3.50 14.81 -0.57
C THR A 151 -2.86 13.48 -0.16
N ALA A 152 -1.77 13.11 -0.83
CA ALA A 152 -0.93 11.98 -0.41
C ALA A 152 -0.35 12.15 1.00
N GLU A 153 -0.15 13.39 1.45
CA GLU A 153 0.30 13.67 2.83
C GLU A 153 -0.82 13.40 3.85
N ASP A 154 -2.07 13.73 3.51
CA ASP A 154 -3.24 13.38 4.34
C ASP A 154 -3.41 11.86 4.43
N ALA A 155 -3.14 11.14 3.34
CA ALA A 155 -3.14 9.66 3.32
C ALA A 155 -2.00 9.06 4.15
N ARG A 156 -0.80 9.64 4.06
CA ARG A 156 0.35 9.25 4.90
C ARG A 156 0.02 9.42 6.38
N GLN A 157 -0.57 10.55 6.74
CA GLN A 157 -1.01 10.80 8.10
C GLN A 157 -2.15 9.86 8.50
N GLY A 158 -3.11 9.60 7.61
CA GLY A 158 -4.20 8.65 7.83
C GLY A 158 -3.70 7.24 8.15
N LEU A 159 -2.70 6.73 7.41
CA LEU A 159 -2.05 5.45 7.69
C LEU A 159 -1.39 5.46 9.07
N LYS A 160 -0.65 6.53 9.41
CA LYS A 160 -0.03 6.68 10.74
C LYS A 160 -1.07 6.67 11.85
N ASP A 161 -2.17 7.39 11.68
CA ASP A 161 -3.26 7.44 12.64
C ASP A 161 -3.98 6.08 12.74
N GLY A 162 -4.09 5.35 11.63
CA GLY A 162 -4.61 3.98 11.58
C GLY A 162 -3.77 3.02 12.43
N PHE A 163 -2.46 3.02 12.22
CA PHE A 163 -1.56 2.19 13.02
C PHE A 163 -1.45 2.66 14.48
N GLU A 164 -1.61 3.95 14.76
CA GLU A 164 -1.76 4.43 16.13
C GLU A 164 -3.04 3.86 16.79
N ARG A 165 -4.17 3.81 16.08
CA ARG A 165 -5.38 3.14 16.60
C ARG A 165 -5.13 1.65 16.86
N ALA A 166 -4.40 0.97 15.98
CA ALA A 166 -3.99 -0.43 16.20
C ALA A 166 -3.09 -0.57 17.44
N PHE A 167 -2.11 0.32 17.63
CA PHE A 167 -1.28 0.38 18.82
C PHE A 167 -2.14 0.51 20.08
N GLN A 168 -3.06 1.48 20.11
CA GLN A 168 -3.94 1.73 21.25
C GLN A 168 -4.85 0.52 21.54
N HIS A 169 -5.37 -0.13 20.50
CA HIS A 169 -6.17 -1.36 20.61
C HIS A 169 -5.40 -2.47 21.33
N PHE A 170 -4.20 -2.81 20.85
CA PHE A 170 -3.40 -3.87 21.48
C PHE A 170 -2.83 -3.45 22.83
N LYS A 171 -2.45 -2.18 23.02
CA LYS A 171 -1.84 -1.75 24.29
C LYS A 171 -2.87 -1.66 25.42
N TYR A 172 -4.06 -1.12 25.12
CA TYR A 172 -5.05 -0.75 26.13
C TYR A 172 -6.44 -1.35 25.91
N GLY A 173 -6.81 -1.68 24.68
CA GLY A 173 -8.14 -2.19 24.32
C GLY A 173 -8.36 -3.69 24.58
N VAL A 174 -7.32 -4.52 24.46
CA VAL A 174 -7.42 -5.96 24.71
C VAL A 174 -7.00 -6.35 26.14
N PRO A 175 -7.55 -7.43 26.73
CA PRO A 175 -7.14 -7.92 28.04
C PRO A 175 -5.64 -8.23 28.12
N LYS A 176 -5.03 -8.08 29.31
CA LYS A 176 -3.61 -8.41 29.52
C LYS A 176 -3.24 -9.85 29.18
N SER A 177 -4.21 -10.77 29.25
CA SER A 177 -4.07 -12.19 28.90
C SER A 177 -4.14 -12.48 27.39
N HIS A 178 -4.42 -11.48 26.56
CA HIS A 178 -4.52 -11.67 25.11
C HIS A 178 -3.15 -12.06 24.53
N PRO A 179 -3.03 -13.18 23.78
CA PRO A 179 -1.75 -13.74 23.38
C PRO A 179 -0.94 -12.78 22.50
N ASN A 180 -1.61 -12.04 21.63
CA ASN A 180 -0.97 -11.10 20.71
C ASN A 180 -0.90 -9.67 21.26
N ARG A 181 -1.18 -9.45 22.55
CA ARG A 181 -1.21 -8.09 23.13
C ARG A 181 0.10 -7.35 22.91
N VAL A 182 1.21 -7.96 23.33
CA VAL A 182 2.54 -7.32 23.29
C VAL A 182 3.02 -7.20 21.86
N LEU A 183 2.90 -8.28 21.08
CA LEU A 183 3.29 -8.29 19.68
C LEU A 183 2.51 -7.23 18.91
N GLY A 184 1.18 -7.20 19.01
CA GLY A 184 0.31 -6.33 18.23
C GLY A 184 0.64 -4.84 18.39
N TYR A 185 0.86 -4.34 19.61
CA TYR A 185 1.22 -2.91 19.74
C TYR A 185 2.66 -2.63 19.29
N VAL A 186 3.60 -3.58 19.42
CA VAL A 186 4.97 -3.39 18.91
C VAL A 186 4.97 -3.32 17.39
N LEU A 187 4.26 -4.24 16.73
CA LEU A 187 4.14 -4.28 15.26
C LEU A 187 3.42 -3.02 14.74
N ALA A 188 2.34 -2.59 15.40
CA ALA A 188 1.63 -1.37 15.01
C ALA A 188 2.50 -0.10 15.18
N ASP A 189 3.29 0.00 16.26
CA ASP A 189 4.21 1.13 16.44
C ASP A 189 5.32 1.16 15.38
N TRP A 190 5.79 -0.03 14.99
CA TRP A 190 6.73 -0.21 13.89
C TRP A 190 6.14 0.29 12.57
N ASP A 191 5.03 -0.28 12.10
CA ASP A 191 4.40 0.10 10.84
C ASP A 191 4.08 1.61 10.78
N ARG A 192 3.60 2.18 11.89
CA ARG A 192 3.35 3.62 12.05
C ARG A 192 4.60 4.46 11.78
N SER A 193 5.76 3.99 12.21
CA SER A 193 7.04 4.71 12.10
C SER A 193 7.64 4.61 10.69
N HIS A 194 7.24 3.60 9.92
CA HIS A 194 7.80 3.25 8.61
C HIS A 194 6.93 3.65 7.41
N VAL A 195 5.83 4.38 7.63
CA VAL A 195 5.06 4.99 6.52
C VAL A 195 5.86 6.15 5.90
N ALA A 196 6.26 5.96 4.64
CA ALA A 196 7.06 6.90 3.87
C ALA A 196 6.33 7.42 2.63
N LEU A 197 6.53 8.70 2.34
CA LEU A 197 6.00 9.38 1.16
C LEU A 197 7.15 10.05 0.40
N CYS A 198 7.25 9.73 -0.89
CA CYS A 198 8.16 10.38 -1.82
C CYS A 198 7.33 11.25 -2.76
N LEU A 199 7.62 12.56 -2.80
CA LEU A 199 6.89 13.52 -3.63
C LEU A 199 7.69 13.88 -4.88
N GLY A 200 7.02 13.88 -6.03
CA GLY A 200 7.57 14.39 -7.29
C GLY A 200 7.58 15.90 -7.34
N SER A 201 8.04 16.42 -8.48
CA SER A 201 7.99 17.86 -8.77
C SER A 201 6.58 18.37 -9.13
N SER A 202 5.59 17.48 -9.21
CA SER A 202 4.20 17.87 -9.46
C SER A 202 3.65 18.72 -8.30
N PRO A 203 2.99 19.85 -8.59
CA PRO A 203 2.44 20.72 -7.55
C PRO A 203 1.17 20.16 -6.88
N ASP A 204 0.59 19.08 -7.43
CA ASP A 204 -0.65 18.50 -6.93
C ASP A 204 -0.47 17.02 -6.56
N PRO A 205 -0.32 16.70 -5.26
CA PRO A 205 -0.16 15.32 -4.78
C PRO A 205 -1.50 14.61 -4.52
N ARG A 206 -2.57 14.95 -5.27
CA ARG A 206 -3.88 14.26 -5.23
C ARG A 206 -3.94 13.13 -6.27
N LEU A 207 -4.97 12.28 -6.18
CA LEU A 207 -5.32 11.28 -7.21
C LEU A 207 -5.99 11.90 -8.44
#